data_AF-A0A1F9MZ39-F1
#
_entry.id   AF-A0A1F9MZ39-F1
#
_cell.length_a   1.000
_cell.length_b   1.000
_cell.length_c   1.000
_cell.angle_alpha   90.00
_cell.angle_beta   90.00
_cell.angle_gamma   90.00
#
_symmetry.space_group_name_H-M   'P 1'
#
loop_
_entity.id
_entity.type
_entity.pdbx_description
1 polymer ?
#
loop_
_entity_poly.entity_id
_entity_poly.type
_entity_poly.pdbx_seq_one_letter_code
_entity_poly.pdbx_strand_id
1 'polypeptide(L)'
;MGRGVGIFVLVVIAALTANEAHARNRSLTKAQKAYENLDYERVTPLLNRALKGKPTDEEKQQIFFLLGTMHTIYGRDQQAKDSFVQLLELSPDFELPPDTSPKIAEAFEQARGTRPVAQPEPEPEPEPEPESEPAPKSGPMGATDPLLPEEIRTTVDDAVYEKWWFWTGVAVVIAGGVALTYTLMPAEYPPHDFGPYPLK
;
A
#
# COMPACT_ATOMS: atom_id res chain seq x y z
N MET A 1 -37.65 0.50 26.80
CA MET A 1 -37.16 -0.27 25.63
C MET A 1 -37.08 0.64 24.42
N GLY A 2 -35.92 0.79 23.77
CA GLY A 2 -35.85 1.50 22.48
C GLY A 2 -34.59 2.32 22.24
N ARG A 3 -33.40 1.72 22.30
CA ARG A 3 -32.14 2.32 21.80
C ARG A 3 -31.21 1.21 21.33
N GLY A 4 -31.45 0.68 20.14
CA GLY A 4 -30.61 -0.41 19.60
C GLY A 4 -30.55 -0.54 18.07
N VAL A 5 -31.29 0.28 17.32
CA VAL A 5 -31.42 0.10 15.86
C VAL A 5 -30.57 1.11 15.06
N GLY A 6 -30.11 2.22 15.68
CA GLY A 6 -29.41 3.29 14.95
C GLY A 6 -27.95 3.02 14.60
N ILE A 7 -27.26 2.15 15.35
CA ILE A 7 -25.80 1.95 15.18
C ILE A 7 -25.48 0.95 14.05
N PHE A 8 -26.40 0.05 13.73
CA PHE A 8 -26.18 -0.94 12.68
C PHE A 8 -26.31 -0.38 11.25
N VAL A 9 -27.03 0.74 11.06
CA VAL A 9 -27.23 1.34 9.73
C VAL A 9 -26.00 2.17 9.28
N LEU A 10 -25.23 2.73 10.21
CA LEU A 10 -24.06 3.56 9.88
C LEU A 10 -22.82 2.74 9.47
N VAL A 11 -22.69 1.50 9.95
CA VAL A 11 -21.55 0.62 9.60
C VAL A 11 -21.71 0.05 8.18
N VAL A 12 -22.94 -0.12 7.69
CA VAL A 12 -23.20 -0.63 6.34
C VAL A 12 -22.94 0.44 5.26
N ILE A 13 -23.09 1.72 5.56
CA ILE A 13 -22.82 2.80 4.59
C ILE A 13 -21.31 3.02 4.39
N ALA A 14 -20.49 2.83 5.43
CA ALA A 14 -19.03 2.96 5.32
C ALA A 14 -18.37 1.82 4.51
N ALA A 15 -18.99 0.64 4.45
CA ALA A 15 -18.48 -0.47 3.64
C ALA A 15 -18.79 -0.32 2.14
N LEU A 16 -19.70 0.58 1.74
CA LEU A 16 -20.03 0.83 0.33
C LEU A 16 -19.10 1.84 -0.36
N THR A 17 -18.44 2.74 0.38
CA THR A 17 -17.57 3.77 -0.22
C THR A 17 -16.14 3.30 -0.50
N ALA A 18 -15.66 2.27 0.21
CA ALA A 18 -14.33 1.68 -0.03
C ALA A 18 -14.24 0.94 -1.38
N ASN A 19 -15.37 0.52 -1.94
CA ASN A 19 -15.43 -0.19 -3.23
C ASN A 19 -15.39 0.76 -4.46
N GLU A 20 -15.51 2.08 -4.27
CA GLU A 20 -15.52 3.05 -5.39
C GLU A 20 -14.13 3.54 -5.82
N ALA A 21 -13.11 3.39 -4.98
CA ALA A 21 -11.75 3.81 -5.31
C ALA A 21 -11.13 2.91 -6.39
N HIS A 22 -11.32 1.59 -6.30
CA HIS A 22 -10.75 0.61 -7.24
C HIS A 22 -11.38 0.63 -8.65
N ALA A 23 -12.56 1.23 -8.83
CA ALA A 23 -13.31 1.16 -10.08
C ALA A 23 -12.95 2.26 -11.11
N ARG A 24 -12.24 3.32 -10.70
CA ARG A 24 -12.09 4.53 -11.53
C ARG A 24 -11.01 4.39 -12.62
N ASN A 25 -9.86 3.79 -12.32
CA ASN A 25 -8.78 3.69 -13.31
C ASN A 25 -8.61 2.27 -13.88
N ARG A 26 -9.51 1.89 -14.80
CA ARG A 26 -9.41 0.61 -15.53
C ARG A 26 -8.06 0.41 -16.23
N SER A 27 -7.34 1.47 -16.56
CA SER A 27 -6.02 1.37 -17.20
C SER A 27 -4.94 0.97 -16.20
N LEU A 28 -4.97 1.53 -14.98
CA LEU A 28 -4.07 1.15 -13.90
C LEU A 28 -4.26 -0.32 -13.51
N THR A 29 -5.50 -0.78 -13.31
CA THR A 29 -5.77 -2.19 -13.00
C THR A 29 -5.23 -3.13 -14.08
N LYS A 30 -5.38 -2.76 -15.36
CA LYS A 30 -4.82 -3.53 -16.47
C LYS A 30 -3.29 -3.51 -16.47
N ALA A 31 -2.67 -2.38 -16.11
CA ALA A 31 -1.22 -2.26 -16.02
C ALA A 31 -0.65 -3.14 -14.90
N GLN A 32 -1.27 -3.12 -13.72
CA GLN A 32 -0.91 -3.98 -12.59
C GLN A 32 -1.01 -5.46 -12.98
N LYS A 33 -2.14 -5.85 -13.56
CA LYS A 33 -2.32 -7.23 -14.05
C LYS A 33 -1.29 -7.60 -15.13
N ALA A 34 -0.93 -6.67 -16.02
CA ALA A 34 0.11 -6.93 -17.01
C ALA A 34 1.49 -7.13 -16.34
N TYR A 35 1.83 -6.30 -15.35
CA TYR A 35 3.06 -6.41 -14.56
C TYR A 35 3.15 -7.75 -13.81
N GLU A 36 2.07 -8.16 -13.14
CA GLU A 36 1.97 -9.45 -12.45
C GLU A 36 2.15 -10.65 -13.40
N ASN A 37 1.63 -10.53 -14.63
CA ASN A 37 1.80 -11.55 -15.67
C ASN A 37 3.14 -11.44 -16.42
N LEU A 38 4.07 -10.59 -15.96
CA LEU A 38 5.37 -10.31 -16.58
C LEU A 38 5.27 -9.77 -18.02
N ASP A 39 4.10 -9.26 -18.41
CA ASP A 39 3.83 -8.64 -19.71
C ASP A 39 4.25 -7.16 -19.69
N TYR A 40 5.56 -6.95 -19.52
CA TYR A 40 6.15 -5.62 -19.30
C TYR A 40 5.95 -4.67 -20.48
N GLU A 41 5.77 -5.19 -21.70
CA GLU A 41 5.56 -4.36 -22.90
C GLU A 41 4.26 -3.55 -22.82
N ARG A 42 3.25 -4.10 -22.14
CA ARG A 42 1.93 -3.47 -22.01
C ARG A 42 1.82 -2.53 -20.84
N VAL A 43 2.70 -2.64 -19.84
CA VAL A 43 2.61 -1.86 -18.59
C VAL A 43 2.71 -0.36 -18.87
N THR A 44 3.82 0.10 -19.46
CA THR A 44 4.06 1.53 -19.73
C THR A 44 2.94 2.22 -20.54
N PRO A 45 2.43 1.68 -21.67
CA PRO A 45 1.34 2.33 -22.39
C PRO A 45 0.02 2.37 -21.61
N LEU A 46 -0.25 1.36 -20.76
CA LEU A 46 -1.42 1.36 -19.88
C LEU A 46 -1.30 2.40 -18.76
N LEU A 47 -0.13 2.53 -18.15
CA LEU A 47 0.16 3.55 -17.13
C LEU A 47 0.07 4.98 -17.70
N ASN A 48 0.60 5.22 -18.90
CA ASN A 48 0.45 6.51 -19.57
C ASN A 48 -1.00 6.84 -19.88
N ARG A 49 -1.83 5.84 -20.20
CA ARG A 49 -3.28 6.03 -20.36
C ARG A 49 -3.96 6.31 -19.03
N ALA A 50 -3.50 5.67 -17.94
CA ALA A 50 -3.97 5.91 -16.59
C ALA A 50 -3.71 7.36 -16.14
N LEU A 51 -2.53 7.92 -16.44
CA LEU A 51 -2.17 9.31 -16.14
C LEU A 51 -3.02 10.34 -16.91
N LYS A 52 -3.37 10.05 -18.17
CA LYS A 52 -4.21 10.94 -19.00
C LYS A 52 -5.64 11.08 -18.52
N GLY A 53 -6.08 10.22 -17.61
CA GLY A 53 -7.39 10.30 -16.99
C GLY A 53 -7.44 11.38 -15.91
N LYS A 54 -8.09 11.05 -14.79
CA LYS A 54 -8.09 11.84 -13.56
C LYS A 54 -7.73 10.91 -12.40
N PRO A 55 -6.47 10.45 -12.34
CA PRO A 55 -6.05 9.55 -11.27
C PRO A 55 -6.10 10.28 -9.92
N THR A 56 -6.44 9.55 -8.86
CA THR A 56 -6.26 10.05 -7.49
C THR A 56 -4.78 10.18 -7.17
N ASP A 57 -4.44 10.79 -6.04
CA ASP A 57 -3.05 10.91 -5.64
C ASP A 57 -2.47 9.54 -5.27
N GLU A 58 -3.22 8.64 -4.64
CA GLU A 58 -2.75 7.26 -4.42
C GLU A 58 -2.52 6.51 -5.75
N GLU A 59 -3.42 6.67 -6.73
CA GLU A 59 -3.25 6.07 -8.05
C GLU A 59 -2.01 6.63 -8.77
N LYS A 60 -1.74 7.94 -8.66
CA LYS A 60 -0.53 8.55 -9.24
C LYS A 60 0.73 8.00 -8.59
N GLN A 61 0.77 7.82 -7.26
CA GLN A 61 1.90 7.20 -6.57
C GLN A 61 2.19 5.81 -7.16
N GLN A 62 1.16 4.98 -7.27
CA GLN A 62 1.29 3.64 -7.87
C GLN A 62 1.78 3.73 -9.31
N ILE A 63 1.22 4.63 -10.12
CA ILE A 63 1.62 4.78 -11.51
C ILE A 63 3.09 5.19 -11.63
N PHE A 64 3.56 6.17 -10.86
CA PHE A 64 4.95 6.62 -10.92
C PHE A 64 5.93 5.57 -10.38
N PHE A 65 5.56 4.84 -9.34
CA PHE A 65 6.35 3.72 -8.84
C PHE A 65 6.53 2.63 -9.91
N LEU A 66 5.42 2.20 -10.54
CA LEU A 66 5.46 1.21 -11.62
C LEU A 66 6.20 1.72 -12.86
N LEU A 67 6.05 2.99 -13.24
CA LEU A 67 6.82 3.59 -14.34
C LEU A 67 8.32 3.57 -14.04
N GLY A 68 8.72 4.02 -12.85
CA GLY A 68 10.11 3.98 -12.40
C GLY A 68 10.68 2.57 -12.46
N THR A 69 9.91 1.59 -11.97
CA THR A 69 10.26 0.17 -12.02
C THR A 69 10.46 -0.33 -13.45
N MET A 70 9.52 -0.05 -14.35
CA MET A 70 9.64 -0.43 -15.77
C MET A 70 10.88 0.20 -16.41
N HIS A 71 11.13 1.48 -16.17
CA HIS A 71 12.29 2.15 -16.71
C HIS A 71 13.60 1.55 -16.19
N THR A 72 13.67 1.16 -14.91
CA THR A 72 14.84 0.46 -14.34
C THR A 72 15.07 -0.90 -15.00
N ILE A 73 13.99 -1.67 -15.22
CA ILE A 73 14.05 -2.98 -15.89
C ILE A 73 14.56 -2.82 -17.32
N TYR A 74 14.10 -1.79 -18.05
CA TYR A 74 14.56 -1.49 -19.41
C TYR A 74 15.93 -0.79 -19.48
N GLY A 75 16.60 -0.53 -18.35
CA GLY A 75 17.90 0.16 -18.32
C GLY A 75 17.83 1.64 -18.71
N ARG A 76 16.68 2.28 -18.50
CA ARG A 76 16.43 3.70 -18.80
C ARG A 76 16.56 4.52 -17.54
N ASP A 77 17.78 4.58 -17.00
CA ASP A 77 18.04 5.05 -15.64
C ASP A 77 17.55 6.49 -15.39
N GLN A 78 17.73 7.40 -16.35
CA GLN A 78 17.22 8.77 -16.23
C GLN A 78 15.69 8.81 -16.13
N GLN A 79 14.98 8.07 -16.98
CA GLN A 79 13.52 8.02 -16.95
C GLN A 79 12.99 7.36 -15.67
N ALA A 80 13.73 6.38 -15.13
CA ALA A 80 13.41 5.76 -13.86
C ALA A 80 13.50 6.79 -12.73
N LYS A 81 14.62 7.51 -12.68
CA LYS A 81 14.85 8.59 -11.72
C LYS A 81 13.77 9.67 -11.82
N ASP A 82 13.46 10.15 -13.01
CA ASP A 82 12.42 11.18 -13.22
C ASP A 82 11.04 10.71 -12.73
N SER A 83 10.73 9.42 -12.91
CA SER A 83 9.48 8.83 -12.42
C SER A 83 9.47 8.76 -10.89
N PHE A 84 10.58 8.37 -10.26
CA PHE A 84 10.69 8.33 -8.80
C PHE A 84 10.74 9.72 -8.17
N VAL A 85 11.29 10.73 -8.84
CA VAL A 85 11.20 12.12 -8.39
C VAL A 85 9.74 12.56 -8.32
N GLN A 86 8.94 12.26 -9.36
CA GLN A 86 7.50 12.57 -9.36
C GLN A 86 6.73 11.80 -8.27
N LEU A 87 7.09 10.54 -8.01
CA LEU A 87 6.54 9.77 -6.90
C LEU A 87 6.80 10.48 -5.56
N LEU A 88 8.06 10.85 -5.32
CA LEU A 88 8.43 11.52 -4.08
C LEU A 88 7.80 12.93 -3.99
N GLU A 89 7.50 13.60 -5.12
CA GLU A 89 6.82 14.93 -5.14
C GLU A 89 5.41 14.84 -4.60
N LEU A 90 4.79 13.69 -4.84
CA LEU A 90 3.48 13.39 -4.32
C LEU A 90 3.52 12.86 -2.89
N SER A 91 4.55 12.05 -2.56
CA SER A 91 4.68 11.39 -1.27
C SER A 91 6.16 11.37 -0.83
N PRO A 92 6.61 12.40 -0.11
CA PRO A 92 8.00 12.51 0.36
C PRO A 92 8.42 11.34 1.25
N ASP A 93 7.49 10.83 2.06
CA ASP A 93 7.70 9.75 3.01
C ASP A 93 7.46 8.36 2.39
N PHE A 94 7.36 8.26 1.06
CA PHE A 94 7.14 6.98 0.40
C PHE A 94 8.28 6.01 0.72
N GLU A 95 7.91 4.83 1.20
CA GLU A 95 8.83 3.73 1.49
C GLU A 95 8.76 2.66 0.39
N LEU A 96 9.92 2.11 0.05
CA LEU A 96 9.99 1.02 -0.91
C LEU A 96 9.47 -0.29 -0.29
N PRO A 97 8.76 -1.12 -1.06
CA PRO A 97 8.46 -2.49 -0.65
C PRO A 97 9.76 -3.26 -0.32
N PRO A 98 9.78 -4.10 0.74
CA PRO A 98 10.98 -4.78 1.20
C PRO A 98 11.54 -5.82 0.20
N ASP A 99 10.70 -6.27 -0.72
CA ASP A 99 10.97 -7.21 -1.81
C ASP A 99 11.40 -6.49 -3.12
N THR A 100 11.59 -5.18 -3.08
CA THR A 100 12.09 -4.40 -4.21
C THR A 100 13.50 -4.83 -4.58
N SER A 101 13.74 -5.08 -5.87
CA SER A 101 15.09 -5.48 -6.32
C SER A 101 16.14 -4.39 -6.00
N PRO A 102 17.40 -4.77 -5.70
CA PRO A 102 18.46 -3.82 -5.36
C PRO A 102 18.61 -2.69 -6.38
N LYS A 103 18.51 -3.00 -7.68
CA LYS A 103 18.62 -2.01 -8.76
C LYS A 103 17.50 -0.96 -8.73
N ILE A 104 16.26 -1.37 -8.41
CA ILE A 104 15.14 -0.43 -8.28
C ILE A 104 15.33 0.45 -7.04
N ALA A 105 15.77 -0.15 -5.93
CA ALA A 105 16.05 0.59 -4.71
C ALA A 105 17.14 1.65 -4.91
N GLU A 106 18.24 1.30 -5.58
CA GLU A 106 19.29 2.25 -5.95
C GLU A 106 18.76 3.43 -6.77
N ALA A 107 17.96 3.16 -7.80
CA ALA A 107 17.38 4.21 -8.65
C ALA A 107 16.43 5.14 -7.87
N PHE A 108 15.68 4.60 -6.92
CA PHE A 108 14.81 5.39 -6.04
C PHE A 108 15.60 6.26 -5.06
N GLU A 109 16.64 5.72 -4.43
CA GLU A 109 17.50 6.49 -3.52
C GLU A 109 18.24 7.62 -4.26
N GLN A 110 18.66 7.38 -5.51
CA GLN A 110 19.21 8.44 -6.36
C GLN A 110 18.20 9.57 -6.64
N ALA A 111 16.91 9.24 -6.82
CA ALA A 111 15.86 10.23 -6.95
C ALA A 111 15.66 11.01 -5.64
N ARG A 112 15.69 10.33 -4.49
CA ARG A 112 15.57 10.94 -3.17
C ARG A 112 16.72 11.91 -2.87
N GLY A 113 17.97 11.53 -3.14
CA GLY A 113 19.14 12.40 -2.95
C GLY A 113 19.24 13.61 -3.89
N THR A 114 18.43 13.65 -4.95
CA THR A 114 18.37 14.81 -5.88
C THR A 114 17.45 15.91 -5.34
N ARG A 115 16.62 15.60 -4.35
CA ARG A 115 15.81 16.61 -3.69
C ARG A 115 16.69 17.46 -2.80
N PRO A 116 16.42 18.76 -2.70
CA PRO A 116 16.87 19.53 -1.55
C PRO A 116 16.25 18.84 -0.34
N VAL A 117 17.05 18.02 0.35
CA VAL A 117 16.66 17.42 1.62
C VAL A 117 16.31 18.63 2.49
N ALA A 118 15.04 18.79 2.85
CA ALA A 118 14.72 19.46 4.10
C ALA A 118 15.40 18.57 5.14
N GLN A 119 16.67 18.86 5.44
CA GLN A 119 17.42 18.14 6.44
C GLN A 119 16.49 18.05 7.64
N PRO A 120 16.26 16.86 8.24
CA PRO A 120 15.79 16.86 9.61
C PRO A 120 16.74 17.82 10.32
N GLU A 121 16.18 18.92 10.79
CA GLU A 121 16.90 19.99 11.49
C GLU A 121 17.86 19.27 12.44
N PRO A 122 19.19 19.48 12.33
CA PRO A 122 20.15 18.71 13.08
C PRO A 122 19.68 18.70 14.52
N GLU A 123 19.34 17.50 14.99
CA GLU A 123 19.03 17.26 16.40
C GLU A 123 20.13 17.99 17.16
N PRO A 124 19.78 18.94 18.05
CA PRO A 124 20.76 19.90 18.58
C PRO A 124 21.95 19.10 19.08
N GLU A 125 23.11 19.34 18.45
CA GLU A 125 24.40 18.80 18.90
C GLU A 125 24.42 18.95 20.42
N PRO A 126 24.70 17.88 21.19
CA PRO A 126 24.81 18.01 22.63
C PRO A 126 25.83 19.10 22.88
N GLU A 127 25.35 20.20 23.48
CA GLU A 127 26.15 21.31 23.95
C GLU A 127 27.40 20.71 24.62
N PRO A 128 28.62 21.16 24.27
CA PRO A 128 29.82 20.58 24.86
C PRO A 128 29.71 20.67 26.37
N GLU A 129 29.51 19.53 27.03
CA GLU A 129 29.55 19.45 28.48
C GLU A 129 30.91 20.02 28.90
N PRO A 130 30.96 21.13 29.67
CA PRO A 130 32.22 21.60 30.20
C PRO A 130 32.73 20.54 31.17
N GLU A 131 33.78 19.85 30.76
CA GLU A 131 34.46 18.85 31.57
C GLU A 131 35.09 19.54 32.80
N SER A 132 34.58 19.16 33.98
CA SER A 132 35.26 19.17 35.28
C SER A 132 35.49 20.51 36.01
N GLU A 133 34.60 20.82 36.95
CA GLU A 133 35.03 21.37 38.25
C GLU A 133 34.69 20.38 39.39
N PRO A 134 35.56 20.26 40.41
CA PRO A 134 35.56 19.16 41.34
C PRO A 134 34.49 19.30 42.42
N ALA A 135 33.97 18.15 42.86
CA ALA A 135 32.98 18.02 43.91
C ALA A 135 33.33 18.73 45.23
N PRO A 136 32.31 19.25 45.93
CA PRO A 136 32.21 19.07 47.36
C PRO A 136 30.97 18.24 47.73
N LYS A 137 31.22 17.21 48.52
CA LYS A 137 30.21 16.35 49.15
C LYS A 137 29.31 17.14 50.08
N SER A 138 28.00 16.88 50.04
CA SER A 138 27.10 16.87 51.20
C SER A 138 25.82 16.14 50.80
N GLY A 139 25.60 14.93 51.33
CA GLY A 139 24.35 14.16 51.20
C GLY A 139 23.25 14.66 52.15
N PRO A 140 22.35 13.81 52.66
CA PRO A 140 21.73 12.61 52.07
C PRO A 140 20.20 12.79 51.97
N MET A 141 19.52 11.71 51.56
CA MET A 141 18.16 11.34 51.98
C MET A 141 16.98 11.86 51.15
N GLY A 142 16.33 10.90 50.49
CA GLY A 142 14.87 10.76 50.61
C GLY A 142 14.06 11.12 49.39
N ALA A 143 13.90 10.16 48.48
CA ALA A 143 12.59 9.76 47.94
C ALA A 143 12.76 8.59 46.96
N THR A 144 12.87 7.39 47.52
CA THR A 144 12.26 6.20 46.92
C THR A 144 10.74 6.40 46.91
N ASP A 145 10.09 6.40 45.75
CA ASP A 145 9.00 5.48 45.37
C ASP A 145 8.44 5.85 43.96
N PRO A 146 7.61 5.02 43.28
CA PRO A 146 8.13 4.12 42.27
C PRO A 146 7.27 4.13 40.96
N LEU A 147 7.71 3.37 39.95
CA LEU A 147 6.83 2.76 38.93
C LEU A 147 5.91 3.71 38.12
N LEU A 148 6.42 4.27 37.03
CA LEU A 148 5.62 4.33 35.81
C LEU A 148 6.24 3.36 34.80
N PRO A 149 5.57 2.25 34.48
CA PRO A 149 6.00 1.37 33.40
C PRO A 149 6.05 2.14 32.08
N GLU A 150 7.15 2.00 31.32
CA GLU A 150 7.26 2.40 29.91
C GLU A 150 6.38 1.54 28.97
N GLU A 151 5.52 0.68 29.49
CA GLU A 151 4.49 0.02 28.70
C GLU A 151 3.28 0.94 28.59
N ILE A 152 3.19 1.78 27.56
CA ILE A 152 2.11 1.79 26.53
C ILE A 152 2.55 2.75 25.41
N ARG A 153 3.61 2.39 24.67
CA ARG A 153 3.71 2.77 23.25
C ARG A 153 3.28 1.57 22.43
N THR A 154 2.02 1.16 22.58
CA THR A 154 1.43 0.19 21.66
C THR A 154 1.24 0.91 20.33
N THR A 155 2.19 0.62 19.45
CA THR A 155 2.11 0.72 18.00
C THR A 155 0.76 0.20 17.49
N VAL A 156 -0.16 1.12 17.19
CA VAL A 156 -1.44 0.84 16.51
C VAL A 156 -1.51 1.63 15.19
N ASP A 157 -0.36 2.01 14.63
CA ASP A 157 -0.28 2.82 13.40
C ASP A 157 0.36 2.10 12.20
N ASP A 158 0.64 0.80 12.31
CA ASP A 158 0.88 -0.05 11.14
C ASP A 158 -0.41 -0.78 10.81
N ALA A 159 -1.34 -0.04 10.19
CA ALA A 159 -2.55 -0.55 9.61
C ALA A 159 -2.20 -1.69 8.64
N VAL A 160 -2.29 -2.93 9.14
CA VAL A 160 -2.09 -4.20 8.42
C VAL A 160 -2.88 -4.24 7.09
N TYR A 161 -3.90 -3.39 6.98
CA TYR A 161 -4.78 -3.20 5.83
C TYR A 161 -4.12 -2.54 4.60
N GLU A 162 -2.99 -1.82 4.75
CA GLU A 162 -2.30 -1.15 3.64
C GLU A 162 -1.28 -2.02 2.91
N LYS A 163 -0.95 -3.19 3.45
CA LYS A 163 -0.03 -4.13 2.82
C LYS A 163 -0.75 -4.93 1.74
N TRP A 164 -0.28 -4.90 0.50
CA TRP A 164 -0.91 -5.60 -0.64
C TRP A 164 -1.11 -7.12 -0.40
N TRP A 165 -0.26 -7.76 0.42
CA TRP A 165 -0.45 -9.16 0.83
C TRP A 165 -1.66 -9.38 1.75
N PHE A 166 -2.15 -8.36 2.46
CA PHE A 166 -3.38 -8.45 3.26
C PHE A 166 -4.59 -8.87 2.39
N TRP A 167 -4.65 -8.37 1.16
CA TRP A 167 -5.69 -8.74 0.20
C TRP A 167 -5.56 -10.18 -0.33
N THR A 168 -4.36 -10.77 -0.32
CA THR A 168 -4.21 -12.19 -0.67
C THR A 168 -4.84 -13.12 0.37
N GLY A 169 -4.81 -12.76 1.65
CA GLY A 169 -5.50 -13.53 2.71
C GLY A 169 -7.03 -13.49 2.59
N VAL A 170 -7.61 -12.33 2.25
CA VAL A 170 -9.07 -12.16 2.06
C VAL A 170 -9.57 -12.92 0.82
N ALA A 171 -8.80 -12.96 -0.27
CA ALA A 171 -9.17 -13.68 -1.49
C ALA A 171 -9.30 -15.20 -1.29
N VAL A 172 -8.47 -15.80 -0.43
CA VAL A 172 -8.53 -17.24 -0.10
C VAL A 172 -9.82 -17.59 0.66
N VAL A 173 -10.30 -16.71 1.55
CA VAL A 173 -11.53 -16.95 2.33
C VAL A 173 -12.78 -16.87 1.44
N ILE A 174 -12.82 -15.95 0.47
CA ILE A 174 -13.94 -15.83 -0.48
C ILE A 174 -13.98 -17.04 -1.42
N ALA A 175 -12.82 -17.47 -1.93
CA ALA A 175 -12.72 -18.68 -2.76
C ALA A 175 -13.16 -19.95 -2.00
N GLY A 176 -12.80 -20.07 -0.72
CA GLY A 176 -13.27 -21.16 0.15
C GLY A 176 -14.79 -21.14 0.38
N GLY A 177 -15.40 -19.96 0.49
CA GLY A 177 -16.85 -19.82 0.67
C GLY A 177 -17.69 -20.18 -0.56
N VAL A 178 -17.21 -19.89 -1.78
CA VAL A 178 -17.91 -20.23 -3.03
C VAL A 178 -17.86 -21.73 -3.33
N ALA A 179 -16.79 -22.42 -2.95
CA ALA A 179 -16.71 -23.87 -3.08
C ALA A 179 -17.77 -24.59 -2.22
N LEU A 180 -18.13 -24.02 -1.07
CA LEU A 180 -19.13 -24.60 -0.17
C LEU A 180 -20.56 -24.45 -0.69
N THR A 181 -20.87 -23.41 -1.48
CA THR A 181 -22.22 -23.22 -2.05
C THR A 181 -22.43 -24.04 -3.33
N TYR A 182 -21.39 -24.29 -4.12
CA TYR A 182 -21.50 -25.06 -5.36
C TYR A 182 -21.73 -26.56 -5.14
N THR A 183 -21.31 -27.13 -4.00
CA THR A 183 -21.52 -28.55 -3.70
C THR A 183 -22.93 -28.86 -3.19
N LEU A 184 -23.74 -27.85 -2.87
CA LEU A 184 -25.11 -27.99 -2.35
C LEU A 184 -26.21 -27.80 -3.41
N MET A 185 -25.88 -27.57 -4.68
CA MET A 185 -26.88 -27.54 -5.76
C MET A 185 -27.18 -28.96 -6.28
N PRO A 186 -28.41 -29.48 -6.10
CA PRO A 186 -28.81 -30.72 -6.74
C PRO A 186 -28.88 -30.52 -8.26
N ALA A 187 -28.14 -31.34 -9.00
CA ALA A 187 -28.09 -31.33 -10.45
C ALA A 187 -29.32 -32.06 -11.03
N GLU A 188 -30.37 -31.31 -11.33
CA GLU A 188 -31.46 -31.80 -12.19
C GLU A 188 -31.46 -31.01 -13.50
N TYR A 189 -30.69 -31.52 -14.47
CA TYR A 189 -30.80 -31.12 -15.88
C TYR A 189 -31.84 -32.02 -16.56
N PRO A 190 -32.94 -31.48 -17.11
CA PRO A 190 -33.84 -32.28 -17.92
C PRO A 190 -33.18 -32.59 -19.28
N PRO A 191 -33.38 -33.80 -19.85
CA PRO A 191 -32.82 -34.17 -21.13
C PRO A 191 -33.48 -33.36 -22.27
N HIS A 192 -32.64 -32.67 -23.05
CA HIS A 192 -33.05 -32.04 -24.31
C HIS A 192 -33.29 -33.13 -25.37
N ASP A 193 -34.57 -33.36 -25.68
CA ASP A 193 -35.01 -34.20 -26.78
C ASP A 193 -34.81 -33.46 -28.12
N PHE A 194 -33.83 -33.90 -28.91
CA PHE A 194 -33.54 -33.36 -30.24
C PHE A 194 -34.36 -34.13 -31.28
N GLY A 195 -35.56 -33.63 -31.58
CA GLY A 195 -36.37 -34.11 -32.70
C GLY A 195 -35.72 -33.84 -34.07
N PRO A 196 -35.94 -34.70 -35.09
CA PRO A 196 -35.30 -34.56 -36.39
C PRO A 196 -35.92 -33.43 -37.23
N TYR A 197 -35.07 -32.52 -37.74
CA TYR A 197 -35.48 -31.45 -38.65
C TYR A 197 -35.75 -32.01 -40.06
N PRO A 198 -36.91 -31.73 -40.69
CA PRO A 198 -37.15 -32.10 -42.08
C PRO A 198 -36.45 -31.11 -43.01
N LEU A 199 -35.64 -31.63 -43.93
CA LEU A 199 -35.11 -30.90 -45.07
C LEU A 199 -36.24 -30.68 -46.10
N LYS A 200 -36.43 -29.45 -46.55
CA LYS A 200 -37.24 -29.10 -47.73
C LYS A 200 -36.33 -28.49 -48.78
#